data_AF-A0A3R9WDH0-F1
#
_entry.id   AF-A0A3R9WDH0-F1
#
_cell.length_a   1.000
_cell.length_b   1.000
_cell.length_c   1.000
_cell.angle_alpha   90.00
_cell.angle_beta   90.00
_cell.angle_gamma   90.00
#
_symmetry.space_group_name_H-M   'P 1'
#
loop_
_entity.id
_entity.type
_entity.pdbx_description
1 polymer ?
#
loop_
_entity_poly.entity_id
_entity_poly.type
_entity_poly.pdbx_seq_one_letter_code
_entity_poly.pdbx_strand_id
1 'polypeptide(L)'
;MRIFRRRTRAAHAPAPGPGPGPGPGPGDRPAGTREGAEVAPAGAVNGFEVLETVAALPISTWRYLWEPEEVRHLGPMAQDWHSAFGFNQDDTRIPVVDGLGVALVCVQALHRRVEELTAEVGRLREAVAMTPSEVAR
;
A
#
# COMPACT_ATOMS: atom_id res chain seq x y z
N MET A 1 -6.28 7.31 28.59
CA MET A 1 -5.52 6.40 29.46
C MET A 1 -6.45 5.31 29.96
N ARG A 2 -6.44 4.12 29.35
CA ARG A 2 -7.35 3.01 29.69
C ARG A 2 -6.50 1.76 29.94
N ILE A 3 -6.44 1.38 31.21
CA ILE A 3 -5.65 0.26 31.74
C ILE A 3 -6.48 -1.00 31.58
N PHE A 4 -6.08 -1.92 30.70
CA PHE A 4 -6.64 -3.27 30.66
C PHE A 4 -5.79 -4.20 31.53
N ARG A 5 -6.22 -4.43 32.76
CA ARG A 5 -5.81 -5.60 33.54
C ARG A 5 -6.77 -6.75 33.20
N ARG A 6 -6.25 -7.85 32.65
CA ARG A 6 -6.96 -9.14 32.67
C ARG A 6 -6.09 -10.22 33.31
N ARG A 7 -6.78 -10.97 34.17
CA ARG A 7 -6.32 -11.94 35.17
C ARG A 7 -5.64 -13.16 34.52
N THR A 8 -4.51 -13.56 35.09
CA THR A 8 -3.92 -14.89 34.95
C THR A 8 -4.84 -15.92 35.62
N ARG A 9 -5.24 -16.95 34.88
CA ARG A 9 -5.83 -18.17 35.44
C ARG A 9 -4.89 -19.32 35.15
N ALA A 10 -4.25 -19.84 36.19
CA ALA A 10 -3.56 -21.12 36.14
C ALA A 10 -4.62 -22.23 36.00
N ALA A 11 -4.44 -23.12 35.03
CA ALA A 11 -5.24 -24.33 34.87
C ALA A 11 -4.31 -25.54 34.81
N HIS A 12 -4.72 -26.55 35.55
CA HIS A 12 -4.12 -27.85 35.84
C HIS A 12 -3.67 -28.61 34.59
N ALA A 13 -2.44 -29.14 34.60
CA ALA A 13 -1.92 -29.99 33.54
C ALA A 13 -2.57 -31.39 33.58
N PRO A 14 -3.02 -31.97 32.45
CA PRO A 14 -3.39 -33.38 32.37
C PRO A 14 -2.16 -34.28 32.09
N ALA A 15 -2.24 -35.55 32.50
CA ALA A 15 -1.19 -36.57 32.35
C ALA A 15 -0.79 -36.81 30.88
N PRO A 16 0.47 -37.22 30.61
CA PRO A 16 0.94 -37.43 29.24
C PRO A 16 0.32 -38.68 28.62
N GLY A 17 -0.44 -38.50 27.53
CA GLY A 17 -0.85 -39.58 26.64
C GLY A 17 0.34 -40.17 25.87
N PRO A 18 0.17 -41.33 25.22
CA PRO A 18 1.25 -41.99 24.48
C PRO A 18 1.75 -41.03 23.37
N GLY A 19 3.06 -40.82 23.34
CA GLY A 19 3.71 -39.83 22.49
C GLY A 19 3.42 -40.04 21.00
N PRO A 20 3.49 -38.98 20.18
CA PRO A 20 3.33 -39.12 18.75
C PRO A 20 4.43 -40.04 18.22
N GLY A 21 4.05 -41.03 17.40
CA GLY A 21 5.01 -41.82 16.63
C GLY A 21 5.95 -40.91 15.81
N PRO A 22 7.09 -41.42 15.32
CA PRO A 22 8.06 -40.60 14.62
C PRO A 22 7.36 -39.89 13.46
N GLY A 23 7.30 -38.55 13.55
CA GLY A 23 6.78 -37.72 12.47
C GLY A 23 7.62 -37.93 11.20
N PRO A 24 7.06 -37.63 10.02
CA PRO A 24 7.79 -37.76 8.77
C PRO A 24 9.10 -36.98 8.88
N GLY A 25 10.22 -37.63 8.53
CA GLY A 25 11.55 -37.04 8.58
C GLY A 25 11.66 -35.79 7.69
N PRO A 26 12.72 -34.99 7.81
CA PRO A 26 12.86 -33.68 7.16
C PRO A 26 13.02 -33.73 5.62
N GLY A 27 12.65 -34.84 4.97
CA GLY A 27 12.89 -35.09 3.54
C GLY A 27 11.66 -35.04 2.63
N ASP A 28 10.43 -35.23 3.13
CA ASP A 28 9.27 -35.49 2.26
C ASP A 28 8.14 -34.45 2.41
N ARG A 29 8.49 -33.16 2.42
CA ARG A 29 7.51 -32.16 1.99
C ARG A 29 7.61 -32.11 0.47
N PRO A 30 6.59 -32.53 -0.31
CA PRO A 30 6.62 -32.24 -1.73
C PRO A 30 6.76 -30.73 -1.84
N ALA A 31 7.86 -30.29 -2.46
CA ALA A 31 7.95 -28.96 -3.00
C ALA A 31 6.84 -28.87 -4.02
N GLY A 32 5.66 -28.44 -3.58
CA GLY A 32 4.58 -28.05 -4.46
C GLY A 32 5.11 -26.89 -5.26
N THR A 33 5.70 -27.20 -6.42
CA THR A 33 5.81 -26.26 -7.52
C THR A 33 4.42 -25.67 -7.65
N ARG A 34 4.26 -24.39 -7.30
CA ARG A 34 3.02 -23.69 -7.61
C ARG A 34 2.98 -23.62 -9.13
N GLU A 35 2.36 -24.63 -9.72
CA GLU A 35 1.94 -24.66 -11.11
C GLU A 35 1.25 -23.32 -11.38
N GLY A 36 1.62 -22.69 -12.50
CA GLY A 36 1.54 -21.24 -12.72
C GLY A 36 0.34 -20.56 -12.07
N ALA A 37 0.59 -19.52 -11.28
CA ALA A 37 -0.47 -18.71 -10.70
C ALA A 37 -1.27 -18.09 -11.86
N GLU A 38 -2.36 -18.72 -12.24
CA GLU A 38 -3.31 -18.20 -13.22
C GLU A 38 -3.84 -16.87 -12.67
N VAL A 39 -3.55 -15.78 -13.39
CA VAL A 39 -4.05 -14.45 -13.04
C VAL A 39 -5.37 -14.26 -13.78
N ALA A 40 -6.46 -14.06 -13.03
CA ALA A 40 -7.75 -13.74 -13.61
C ALA A 40 -7.70 -12.38 -14.35
N PRO A 41 -8.45 -12.19 -15.45
CA PRO A 41 -8.50 -10.92 -16.14
C PRO A 41 -8.99 -9.81 -15.21
N ALA A 42 -8.22 -8.71 -15.15
CA ALA A 42 -8.52 -7.55 -14.33
C ALA A 42 -9.23 -6.45 -15.14
N GLY A 43 -10.06 -5.65 -14.45
CA GLY A 43 -10.70 -4.46 -15.03
C GLY A 43 -9.75 -3.27 -15.15
N ALA A 44 -10.10 -2.30 -15.99
CA ALA A 44 -9.37 -1.04 -16.08
C ALA A 44 -9.51 -0.22 -14.78
N VAL A 45 -8.47 0.54 -14.44
CA VAL A 45 -8.44 1.42 -13.25
C VAL A 45 -8.43 2.89 -13.69
N ASN A 46 -9.13 3.76 -12.96
CA ASN A 46 -9.02 5.20 -13.15
C ASN A 46 -7.80 5.73 -12.40
N GLY A 47 -6.72 6.02 -13.14
CA GLY A 47 -5.48 6.49 -12.54
C GLY A 47 -5.58 7.83 -11.81
N PHE A 48 -6.53 8.70 -12.19
CA PHE A 48 -6.72 9.98 -11.50
C PHE A 48 -7.37 9.78 -10.12
N GLU A 49 -8.33 8.86 -9.98
CA GLU A 49 -8.91 8.52 -8.67
C GLU A 49 -7.88 7.89 -7.74
N VAL A 50 -7.02 7.01 -8.27
CA VAL A 50 -5.91 6.44 -7.50
C VAL A 50 -4.94 7.53 -7.06
N LEU A 51 -4.61 8.48 -7.94
CA LEU A 51 -3.75 9.62 -7.61
C LEU A 51 -4.35 10.49 -6.50
N GLU A 52 -5.63 10.85 -6.58
CA GLU A 52 -6.33 11.62 -5.54
C GLU A 52 -6.35 10.88 -4.20
N THR A 53 -6.58 9.56 -4.24
CA THR A 53 -6.53 8.70 -3.05
C THR A 53 -5.14 8.73 -2.41
N VAL A 54 -4.07 8.60 -3.21
CA VAL A 54 -2.68 8.70 -2.73
C VAL A 54 -2.38 10.10 -2.20
N ALA A 55 -2.86 11.15 -2.85
CA ALA A 55 -2.64 12.53 -2.40
C ALA A 55 -3.27 12.82 -1.03
N ALA A 56 -4.37 12.14 -0.70
CA ALA A 56 -5.05 12.25 0.57
C ALA A 56 -4.47 11.34 1.68
N LEU A 57 -3.59 10.39 1.35
CA LEU A 57 -3.03 9.44 2.32
C LEU A 57 -2.07 10.14 3.30
N PRO A 58 -2.24 9.93 4.63
CA PRO A 58 -1.25 10.37 5.60
C PRO A 58 0.10 9.69 5.37
N ILE A 59 1.16 10.48 5.20
CA ILE A 59 2.53 9.98 5.11
C ILE A 59 3.29 10.38 6.37
N SER A 60 3.95 9.41 6.99
CA SER A 60 4.73 9.60 8.20
C SER A 60 6.03 8.81 8.13
N THR A 61 6.97 9.15 9.01
CA THR A 61 8.05 8.23 9.33
C THR A 61 7.64 7.35 10.50
N TRP A 62 7.97 6.07 10.43
CA TRP A 62 7.64 5.10 11.45
C TRP A 62 8.71 4.02 11.54
N ARG A 63 8.66 3.21 12.59
CA ARG A 63 9.48 2.00 12.74
C ARG A 63 8.66 0.90 13.38
N TYR A 64 9.01 -0.35 13.15
CA TYR A 64 8.48 -1.42 13.97
C TYR A 64 9.08 -1.36 15.37
N LEU A 65 8.32 -1.81 16.37
CA LEU A 65 8.78 -1.81 17.77
C LEU A 65 10.01 -2.69 17.99
N TRP A 66 10.17 -3.75 17.19
CA TRP A 66 11.28 -4.70 17.25
C TRP A 66 12.53 -4.24 16.49
N GLU A 67 12.43 -3.16 15.70
CA GLU A 67 13.58 -2.61 14.97
C GLU A 67 14.47 -1.73 15.86
N PRO A 68 15.77 -1.60 15.52
CA PRO A 68 16.66 -0.63 16.15
C PRO A 68 16.08 0.80 16.13
N GLU A 69 16.48 1.62 17.11
CA GLU A 69 15.93 2.97 17.31
C GLU A 69 16.29 3.92 16.15
N GLU A 70 17.29 3.60 15.33
CA GLU A 70 17.75 4.40 14.19
C GLU A 70 16.98 4.10 12.90
N VAL A 71 16.26 2.97 12.83
CA VAL A 71 15.52 2.59 11.62
C VAL A 71 14.31 3.50 11.43
N ARG A 72 14.13 4.03 10.22
CA ARG A 72 12.95 4.79 9.83
C ARG A 72 12.46 4.30 8.47
N HIS A 73 11.22 3.87 8.43
CA HIS A 73 10.44 3.68 7.20
C HIS A 73 9.71 4.98 6.88
N LEU A 74 9.45 5.21 5.60
CA LEU A 74 8.66 6.34 5.11
C LEU A 74 7.47 5.80 4.32
N GLY A 75 6.26 6.16 4.72
CA GLY A 75 5.07 5.77 4.01
C GLY A 75 3.80 5.91 4.84
N PRO A 76 2.65 5.50 4.30
CA PRO A 76 1.42 5.41 5.06
C PRO A 76 1.49 4.27 6.07
N MET A 77 0.69 4.38 7.13
CA MET A 77 0.39 3.24 7.99
C MET A 77 -0.45 2.22 7.22
N ALA A 78 -0.27 0.93 7.50
CA ALA A 78 -0.95 -0.14 6.77
C ALA A 78 -2.48 -0.09 6.94
N GLN A 79 -2.98 0.40 8.08
CA GLN A 79 -4.42 0.56 8.35
C GLN A 79 -5.04 1.69 7.52
N ASP A 80 -4.32 2.81 7.37
CA ASP A 80 -4.76 3.92 6.51
C ASP A 80 -4.76 3.47 5.04
N TRP A 81 -3.72 2.74 4.62
CA TRP A 81 -3.66 2.11 3.30
C TRP A 81 -4.83 1.17 3.06
N HIS A 82 -5.11 0.27 4.01
CA HIS A 82 -6.21 -0.68 3.91
C HIS A 82 -7.56 0.05 3.82
N SER A 83 -7.75 1.08 4.64
CA SER A 83 -8.97 1.91 4.62
C SER A 83 -9.15 2.65 3.29
N ALA A 84 -8.05 3.06 2.64
CA ALA A 84 -8.07 3.78 1.37
C ALA A 84 -8.31 2.86 0.16
N PHE A 85 -7.70 1.66 0.13
CA PHE A 85 -7.68 0.82 -1.07
C PHE A 85 -8.39 -0.52 -0.95
N GLY A 86 -8.46 -1.11 0.25
CA GLY A 86 -9.11 -2.40 0.47
C GLY A 86 -8.50 -3.60 -0.28
N PHE A 87 -7.25 -3.50 -0.76
CA PHE A 87 -6.62 -4.54 -1.61
C PHE A 87 -6.37 -5.88 -0.91
N ASN A 88 -6.27 -5.89 0.41
CA ASN A 88 -5.90 -7.07 1.20
C ASN A 88 -6.94 -7.32 2.32
N GLN A 89 -6.99 -8.56 2.83
CA GLN A 89 -7.85 -8.88 3.99
C GLN A 89 -7.23 -8.48 5.34
N ASP A 90 -5.96 -8.06 5.33
CA ASP A 90 -5.13 -7.85 6.52
C ASP A 90 -4.56 -6.42 6.49
N ASP A 91 -4.89 -5.63 7.51
CA ASP A 91 -4.56 -4.20 7.63
C ASP A 91 -3.20 -3.95 8.29
N THR A 92 -2.40 -5.00 8.53
CA THR A 92 -1.10 -4.89 9.22
C THR A 92 0.10 -4.74 8.28
N ARG A 93 -0.11 -4.93 6.97
CA ARG A 93 0.96 -4.87 5.97
C ARG A 93 0.48 -4.29 4.65
N ILE A 94 1.40 -3.65 3.94
CA ILE A 94 1.21 -3.22 2.56
C ILE A 94 1.99 -4.20 1.68
N PRO A 95 1.34 -5.03 0.84
CA PRO A 95 2.05 -5.88 -0.09
C PRO A 95 2.89 -5.01 -1.03
N VAL A 96 4.18 -5.34 -1.17
CA VAL A 96 5.11 -4.56 -2.00
C VAL A 96 4.61 -4.44 -3.45
N VAL A 97 4.01 -5.52 -3.98
CA VAL A 97 3.42 -5.53 -5.33
C VAL A 97 2.31 -4.50 -5.49
N ASP A 98 1.44 -4.34 -4.49
CA ASP A 98 0.34 -3.38 -4.53
C ASP A 98 0.86 -1.95 -4.38
N GLY A 99 1.81 -1.73 -3.48
CA GLY A 99 2.49 -0.45 -3.30
C GLY A 99 3.16 0.05 -4.58
N LEU A 100 3.89 -0.85 -5.27
CA LEU A 100 4.51 -0.54 -6.55
C LEU A 100 3.48 -0.31 -7.66
N GLY A 101 2.42 -1.11 -7.71
CA GLY A 101 1.33 -0.94 -8.67
C GLY A 101 0.66 0.44 -8.57
N VAL A 102 0.30 0.85 -7.35
CA VAL A 102 -0.26 2.18 -7.07
C VAL A 102 0.71 3.29 -7.47
N ALA A 103 1.99 3.15 -7.15
CA ALA A 103 3.01 4.14 -7.52
C ALA A 103 3.10 4.31 -9.05
N LEU A 104 3.11 3.21 -9.81
CA LEU A 104 3.14 3.26 -11.28
C LEU A 104 1.88 3.91 -11.86
N VAL A 105 0.69 3.59 -11.33
CA VAL A 105 -0.56 4.22 -11.75
C VAL A 105 -0.52 5.73 -11.49
N CYS A 106 -0.02 6.15 -10.32
CA CYS A 106 0.13 7.57 -9.99
C CYS A 106 1.11 8.29 -10.91
N VAL A 107 2.25 7.67 -11.25
CA VAL A 107 3.23 8.24 -12.20
C VAL A 107 2.59 8.44 -13.58
N GLN A 108 1.82 7.47 -14.07
CA GLN A 108 1.11 7.62 -15.35
C GLN A 108 0.04 8.73 -15.31
N ALA A 109 -0.73 8.82 -14.22
CA ALA A 109 -1.74 9.86 -14.05
C ALA A 109 -1.11 11.26 -13.95
N LEU A 110 -0.03 11.41 -13.19
CA LEU A 110 0.74 12.65 -13.09
C LEU A 110 1.34 13.05 -14.42
N HIS A 111 1.89 12.11 -15.19
CA HIS A 111 2.42 12.40 -16.52
C HIS A 111 1.33 13.00 -17.44
N ARG A 112 0.14 12.38 -17.49
CA ARG A 112 -1.00 12.94 -18.23
C ARG A 112 -1.39 14.34 -17.75
N ARG A 113 -1.46 14.54 -16.43
CA ARG A 113 -1.77 15.83 -15.82
C ARG A 113 -0.75 16.91 -16.21
N VAL A 114 0.54 16.57 -16.26
CA VAL A 114 1.62 17.48 -16.67
C VAL A 114 1.48 17.86 -18.15
N GLU A 115 1.21 16.90 -19.02
CA GLU A 115 0.99 17.18 -20.46
C GLU A 115 -0.23 18.11 -20.67
N GLU A 116 -1.35 17.82 -20.01
CA GLU A 116 -2.56 18.64 -20.06
C GLU A 116 -2.31 20.08 -19.59
N LEU A 117 -1.65 20.23 -18.44
CA LEU A 117 -1.33 21.53 -17.87
C LEU A 117 -0.32 22.29 -18.74
N THR A 118 0.66 21.60 -19.32
CA THR A 118 1.65 22.22 -20.23
C THR A 118 0.97 22.74 -21.49
N ALA A 119 0.06 21.98 -22.07
CA ALA A 119 -0.73 22.41 -23.24
C ALA A 119 -1.62 23.62 -22.90
N GLU A 120 -2.27 23.62 -21.72
CA GLU A 120 -3.09 24.75 -21.27
C GLU A 120 -2.25 26.02 -21.04
N VAL A 121 -1.11 25.90 -20.38
CA VAL A 121 -0.18 27.02 -20.20
C VAL A 121 0.28 27.57 -21.55
N GLY A 122 0.51 26.72 -22.55
CA GLY A 122 0.81 27.13 -23.93
C GLY A 122 -0.31 27.99 -24.52
N ARG A 123 -1.55 27.47 -24.51
CA ARG A 123 -2.74 28.19 -25.02
C ARG A 123 -2.95 29.53 -24.33
N LEU A 124 -2.83 29.58 -23.00
CA LEU A 124 -3.02 30.81 -22.24
C LEU A 124 -1.95 31.85 -22.57
N ARG A 125 -0.69 31.43 -22.74
CA ARG A 125 0.40 32.32 -23.16
C ARG A 125 0.17 32.91 -24.54
N GLU A 126 -0.32 32.11 -25.49
CA GLU A 126 -0.69 32.57 -26.82
C GLU A 126 -1.84 33.58 -26.76
N ALA A 127 -2.89 33.29 -26.00
CA ALA A 127 -4.04 34.20 -25.84
C ALA A 127 -3.64 35.55 -25.22
N VAL A 128 -2.77 35.54 -24.21
CA VAL A 128 -2.23 36.76 -23.60
C VAL A 128 -1.37 37.54 -24.60
N ALA A 129 -0.53 36.87 -25.39
CA ALA A 129 0.29 37.53 -26.41
C ALA A 129 -0.56 38.13 -27.55
N MET A 130 -1.71 37.53 -27.86
CA MET A 130 -2.63 37.98 -28.89
C MET A 130 -3.58 39.10 -28.45
N THR A 131 -3.72 39.36 -27.14
CA THR A 131 -4.54 40.45 -26.61
C THR A 131 -3.66 41.70 -26.53
N PRO A 132 -3.81 42.72 -27.41
CA PRO A 132 -3.03 43.94 -27.31
C PRO A 132 -3.35 44.63 -25.99
N SER A 133 -2.32 45.20 -25.34
CA SER A 133 -2.43 45.97 -24.10
C SER A 133 -3.53 47.04 -24.17
N GLU A 134 -4.73 46.73 -23.68
CA GLU A 134 -5.76 47.74 -23.36
C GLU A 134 -5.35 48.62 -22.16
N VAL A 135 -4.26 48.26 -21.46
CA VAL A 135 -3.73 48.92 -20.25
C VAL A 135 -2.89 50.18 -20.57
N ALA A 136 -2.78 50.58 -21.84
CA ALA A 136 -2.02 51.76 -22.26
C ALA A 136 -2.90 52.99 -22.59
N ARG A 137 -4.10 53.12 -22.00
CA ARG A 137 -4.95 54.32 -22.11
C ARG A 137 -5.21 54.94 -20.74
#